data_AF-A0A448DNG2-F1
#
_entry.id   AF-A0A448DNG2-F1
#
_cell.length_a   1.000
_cell.length_b   1.000
_cell.length_c   1.000
_cell.angle_alpha   90.00
_cell.angle_beta   90.00
_cell.angle_gamma   90.00
#
_symmetry.space_group_name_H-M   'P 1'
#
loop_
_entity.id
_entity.type
_entity.pdbx_description
1 polymer ?
#
loop_
_entity_poly.entity_id
_entity_poly.type
_entity_poly.pdbx_seq_one_letter_code
_entity_poly.pdbx_strand_id
1 'polypeptide(L)'
;MYYPILKGKQFELTALKELVGHIPASNVCPILEPVNLNLAPLATTVSELTAAGITSWVVINPSQSEFVTGSGSNITASLRTHLATVGTGQGSFVPCIKIRDASDAPAIALLRSFTIPFVAYVEGVVTPALVVDLMKASAVALNPDKTDFSVWGVLPRAVLYHDGFDKKTRNLDYGTESYYSNFHNGYRSFPNAIGFGDYTILSERLVEGGGPAFVVTLHMSYLDPFRSNQMYVRHFSSYSDNDSQSDPGGKFREALDLLISYVSTNPGNFVNTAGLQEFITLHGTRHYPGLGVVKKISIKHHIQTLSSW
;
A
#
# COMPACT_ATOMS: atom_id res chain seq x y z
N MET A 1 -6.68 2.37 -12.94
CA MET A 1 -6.25 3.21 -11.81
C MET A 1 -5.83 2.28 -10.68
N TYR A 2 -4.72 2.59 -10.01
CA TYR A 2 -4.12 1.80 -8.94
C TYR A 2 -4.41 2.44 -7.58
N TYR A 3 -4.76 1.60 -6.60
CA TYR A 3 -5.17 2.00 -5.26
C TYR A 3 -4.28 1.33 -4.20
N PRO A 4 -3.04 1.81 -3.98
CA PRO A 4 -2.16 1.24 -2.97
C PRO A 4 -2.74 1.47 -1.57
N ILE A 5 -2.81 0.41 -0.76
CA ILE A 5 -3.35 0.42 0.59
C ILE A 5 -2.19 0.50 1.59
N LEU A 6 -2.14 1.58 2.35
CA LEU A 6 -1.03 1.89 3.27
C LEU A 6 -1.55 2.20 4.67
N LYS A 7 -0.79 1.81 5.69
CA LYS A 7 -1.12 1.95 7.12
C LYS A 7 -0.66 3.28 7.72
N GLY A 8 -0.40 4.29 6.89
CA GLY A 8 -0.07 5.65 7.34
C GLY A 8 1.17 5.77 8.24
N LYS A 9 2.08 4.78 8.24
CA LYS A 9 3.34 4.86 8.98
C LYS A 9 4.32 5.81 8.28
N GLN A 10 5.28 6.35 9.04
CA GLN A 10 6.24 7.35 8.56
C GLN A 10 6.88 6.99 7.21
N PHE A 11 7.47 5.80 7.07
CA PHE A 11 8.14 5.40 5.82
C PHE A 11 7.18 5.13 4.65
N GLU A 12 5.93 4.76 4.93
CA GLU A 12 4.90 4.58 3.90
C GLU A 12 4.43 5.93 3.37
N LEU A 13 4.18 6.87 4.28
CA LEU A 13 3.84 8.26 3.96
C LEU A 13 4.98 8.97 3.20
N THR A 14 6.23 8.80 3.64
CA THR A 14 7.39 9.36 2.94
C THR A 14 7.52 8.79 1.52
N ALA A 15 7.28 7.48 1.33
CA ALA A 15 7.32 6.88 -0.01
C ALA A 15 6.32 7.54 -0.96
N LEU A 16 5.09 7.82 -0.51
CA LEU A 16 4.08 8.53 -1.31
C LEU A 16 4.49 9.95 -1.66
N LYS A 17 5.02 10.71 -0.69
CA LYS A 17 5.49 12.08 -0.90
C LYS A 17 6.62 12.13 -1.93
N GLU A 18 7.59 11.23 -1.81
CA GLU A 18 8.70 11.12 -2.77
C GLU A 18 8.28 10.59 -4.15
N LEU A 19 7.07 10.06 -4.31
CA LEU A 19 6.53 9.68 -5.62
C LEU A 19 5.86 10.83 -6.35
N VAL A 20 5.57 11.94 -5.67
CA VAL A 20 5.03 13.14 -6.32
C VAL A 20 6.00 13.59 -7.42
N GLY A 21 5.48 13.77 -8.63
CA GLY A 21 6.28 14.09 -9.83
C GLY A 21 6.89 12.88 -10.55
N HIS A 22 6.85 11.68 -9.96
CA HIS A 22 7.31 10.43 -10.59
C HIS A 22 6.17 9.53 -11.07
N ILE A 23 4.91 9.83 -10.71
CA ILE A 23 3.72 9.05 -11.10
C ILE A 23 2.64 9.97 -11.70
N PRO A 24 1.84 9.48 -12.66
CA PRO A 24 0.70 10.25 -13.19
C PRO A 24 -0.39 10.37 -12.13
N ALA A 25 -0.84 11.61 -11.85
CA ALA A 25 -1.86 11.87 -10.82
C ALA A 25 -3.20 11.16 -11.08
N SER A 26 -3.55 10.92 -12.35
CA SER A 26 -4.74 10.19 -12.77
C SER A 26 -4.67 8.68 -12.52
N ASN A 27 -3.49 8.14 -12.24
CA ASN A 27 -3.26 6.70 -12.20
C ASN A 27 -3.24 6.13 -10.79
N VAL A 28 -3.10 6.95 -9.75
CA VAL A 28 -2.96 6.50 -8.37
C VAL A 28 -3.94 7.19 -7.44
N CYS A 29 -4.61 6.42 -6.58
CA CYS A 29 -5.43 6.92 -5.48
C CYS A 29 -5.17 6.08 -4.22
N PRO A 30 -4.25 6.50 -3.33
CA PRO A 30 -3.92 5.69 -2.17
C PRO A 30 -5.08 5.59 -1.19
N ILE A 31 -5.25 4.41 -0.58
CA ILE A 31 -6.14 4.18 0.56
C ILE A 31 -5.28 4.18 1.83
N LEU A 32 -5.48 5.20 2.67
CA LEU A 32 -4.66 5.49 3.84
C LEU A 32 -5.42 5.15 5.12
N GLU A 33 -4.98 4.11 5.82
CA GLU A 33 -5.49 3.77 7.15
C GLU A 33 -4.51 4.27 8.23
N PRO A 34 -4.80 5.37 8.95
CA PRO A 34 -3.93 5.81 10.03
C PRO A 34 -3.86 4.75 11.14
N VAL A 35 -2.65 4.50 11.64
CA VAL A 35 -2.40 3.60 12.78
C VAL A 35 -1.83 4.32 14.01
N ASN A 36 -1.47 5.60 13.86
CA ASN A 36 -1.01 6.46 14.95
C ASN A 36 -2.04 7.57 15.20
N LEU A 37 -2.25 7.95 16.46
CA LEU A 37 -3.13 9.04 16.89
C LEU A 37 -2.63 10.41 16.43
N ASN A 38 -1.31 10.57 16.28
CA ASN A 38 -0.74 11.77 15.68
C ASN A 38 -1.01 11.80 14.17
N LEU A 39 -2.04 12.54 13.77
CA LEU A 39 -2.46 12.68 12.37
C LEU A 39 -1.68 13.74 11.59
N ALA A 40 -0.77 14.51 12.21
CA ALA A 40 -0.04 15.58 11.52
C ALA A 40 0.78 15.07 10.31
N PRO A 41 1.55 13.96 10.38
CA PRO A 41 2.26 13.44 9.21
C PRO A 41 1.33 13.00 8.08
N LEU A 42 0.17 12.44 8.42
CA LEU A 42 -0.86 12.07 7.44
C LEU A 42 -1.43 13.32 6.76
N ALA A 43 -1.74 14.36 7.53
CA ALA A 43 -2.22 15.64 7.01
C ALA A 43 -1.22 16.26 6.02
N THR A 44 0.06 16.29 6.36
CA THR A 44 1.11 16.77 5.45
C THR A 44 1.15 15.96 4.15
N THR A 45 1.08 14.64 4.25
CA THR A 45 1.07 13.77 3.07
C THR A 45 -0.15 14.01 2.20
N VAL A 46 -1.35 14.10 2.78
CA VAL A 46 -2.59 14.39 2.05
C VAL A 46 -2.55 15.76 1.38
N SER A 47 -1.99 16.78 2.04
CA SER A 47 -1.84 18.12 1.46
C SER A 47 -0.90 18.11 0.24
N GLU A 48 0.26 17.45 0.35
CA GLU A 48 1.21 17.32 -0.77
C GLU A 48 0.61 16.53 -1.95
N LEU A 49 -0.08 15.42 -1.68
CA LEU A 49 -0.77 14.65 -2.71
C LEU A 49 -1.88 15.47 -3.38
N THR A 50 -2.66 16.23 -2.60
CA THR A 50 -3.70 17.13 -3.13
C THR A 50 -3.10 18.18 -4.06
N ALA A 51 -1.98 18.81 -3.65
CA ALA A 51 -1.29 19.80 -4.46
C ALA A 51 -0.74 19.21 -5.79
N ALA A 52 -0.42 17.92 -5.80
CA ALA A 52 -0.03 17.18 -6.99
C ALA A 52 -1.20 16.67 -7.84
N GLY A 53 -2.45 16.94 -7.44
CA GLY A 53 -3.66 16.45 -8.12
C GLY A 53 -4.01 14.99 -7.81
N ILE A 54 -3.35 14.36 -6.83
CA ILE A 54 -3.58 12.98 -6.41
C ILE A 54 -4.67 12.96 -5.34
N THR A 55 -5.80 12.32 -5.64
CA THR A 55 -6.87 12.11 -4.66
C THR A 55 -6.48 10.98 -3.70
N SER A 56 -6.72 11.17 -2.39
CA SER A 56 -6.50 10.13 -1.38
C SER A 56 -7.82 9.71 -0.72
N TRP A 57 -7.97 8.41 -0.48
CA TRP A 57 -9.02 7.87 0.39
C TRP A 57 -8.43 7.72 1.78
N VAL A 58 -9.08 8.26 2.81
CA VAL A 58 -8.57 8.16 4.19
C VAL A 58 -9.58 7.45 5.06
N VAL A 59 -9.16 6.36 5.70
CA VAL A 59 -10.01 5.61 6.63
C VAL A 59 -10.31 6.46 7.85
N ILE A 60 -11.60 6.72 8.10
CA ILE A 60 -12.06 7.59 9.20
C ILE A 60 -12.46 6.82 10.46
N ASN A 61 -12.58 5.50 10.36
CA ASN A 61 -12.81 4.57 11.46
C ASN A 61 -11.71 3.49 11.50
N PRO A 62 -10.43 3.89 11.65
CA PRO A 62 -9.32 2.93 11.75
C PRO A 62 -9.54 2.00 12.94
N SER A 63 -9.08 0.75 12.81
CA SER A 63 -9.28 -0.29 13.83
C SER A 63 -7.99 -1.01 14.23
N GLN A 64 -6.83 -0.46 13.85
CA GLN A 64 -5.52 -1.06 14.07
C GLN A 64 -4.63 -0.21 14.98
N SER A 65 -3.66 -0.86 15.63
CA SER A 65 -2.65 -0.22 16.49
C SER A 65 -3.27 0.68 17.58
N GLU A 66 -2.88 1.95 17.66
CA GLU A 66 -3.36 2.91 18.67
C GLU A 66 -4.89 3.16 18.63
N PHE A 67 -5.58 2.65 17.60
CA PHE A 67 -7.05 2.73 17.48
C PHE A 67 -7.81 1.49 17.95
N VAL A 68 -7.13 0.41 18.37
CA VAL A 68 -7.79 -0.83 18.85
C VAL A 68 -8.69 -0.60 20.06
N THR A 69 -8.34 0.35 20.94
CA THR A 69 -9.09 0.66 22.17
C THR A 69 -10.25 1.64 21.99
N GLY A 70 -10.60 1.99 20.75
CA GLY A 70 -11.67 2.97 20.47
C GLY A 70 -11.31 4.41 20.83
N SER A 71 -10.03 4.69 21.09
CA SER A 71 -9.50 6.00 21.50
C SER A 71 -9.42 7.02 20.34
N GLY A 72 -10.00 6.69 19.18
CA GLY A 72 -10.06 7.58 18.03
C GLY A 72 -11.02 8.75 18.26
N SER A 73 -10.47 9.95 18.42
CA SER A 73 -11.19 11.20 18.17
C SER A 73 -11.89 11.17 16.81
N ASN A 74 -12.83 12.08 16.54
CA ASN A 74 -13.41 12.24 15.21
C ASN A 74 -12.31 12.50 14.17
N ILE A 75 -11.82 11.44 13.50
CA ILE A 75 -10.65 11.46 12.62
C ILE A 75 -10.84 12.48 11.52
N THR A 76 -12.06 12.58 10.99
CA THR A 76 -12.40 13.56 9.96
C THR A 76 -12.18 14.98 10.45
N ALA A 77 -12.65 15.31 11.65
CA ALA A 77 -12.48 16.64 12.24
C ALA A 77 -11.02 16.92 12.58
N SER A 78 -10.35 15.98 13.27
CA SER A 78 -8.93 16.11 13.66
C SER A 78 -8.02 16.28 12.44
N LEU A 79 -8.22 15.47 11.39
CA LEU A 79 -7.44 15.57 10.16
C LEU A 79 -7.69 16.88 9.43
N ARG A 80 -8.94 17.37 9.37
CA ARG A 80 -9.26 18.69 8.79
C ARG A 80 -8.59 19.84 9.55
N THR A 81 -8.56 19.77 10.89
CA THR A 81 -7.84 20.76 11.70
C THR A 81 -6.36 20.78 11.38
N HIS A 82 -5.70 19.63 11.28
CA HIS A 82 -4.30 19.56 10.88
C HIS A 82 -4.09 20.07 9.44
N LEU A 83 -4.93 19.67 8.49
CA LEU A 83 -4.84 20.10 7.09
C LEU A 83 -4.93 21.63 6.95
N ALA A 84 -5.77 22.29 7.75
CA ALA A 84 -5.88 23.75 7.76
C ALA A 84 -4.59 24.46 8.20
N THR A 85 -3.66 23.75 8.85
CA THR A 85 -2.38 24.31 9.34
C THR A 85 -1.17 23.93 8.49
N VAL A 86 -1.33 23.07 7.48
CA VAL A 86 -0.20 22.58 6.66
C VAL A 86 -0.17 23.25 5.28
N GLY A 87 1.02 23.66 4.84
CA GLY A 87 1.25 24.20 3.50
C GLY A 87 0.43 25.46 3.24
N THR A 88 -0.35 25.46 2.15
CA THR A 88 -1.30 26.55 1.81
C THR A 88 -2.66 26.40 2.49
N GLY A 89 -2.84 25.39 3.36
CA GLY A 89 -4.14 25.01 3.92
C GLY A 89 -5.06 24.30 2.92
N GLN A 90 -4.57 23.99 1.71
CA GLN A 90 -5.30 23.27 0.68
C GLN A 90 -4.94 21.80 0.73
N GLY A 91 -5.81 21.01 1.37
CA GLY A 91 -5.70 19.55 1.36
C GLY A 91 -7.09 18.95 1.42
N SER A 92 -7.31 17.90 0.64
CA SER A 92 -8.62 17.25 0.56
C SER A 92 -8.45 15.73 0.52
N PHE A 93 -9.41 15.03 1.09
CA PHE A 93 -9.47 13.58 1.05
C PHE A 93 -10.91 13.13 0.92
N VAL A 94 -11.10 11.93 0.37
CA VAL A 94 -12.40 11.26 0.37
C VAL A 94 -12.51 10.43 1.66
N PRO A 95 -13.52 10.66 2.51
CA PRO A 95 -13.73 9.84 3.69
C PRO A 95 -13.97 8.39 3.29
N CYS A 96 -13.19 7.47 3.85
CA CYS A 96 -13.30 6.04 3.62
C CYS A 96 -13.80 5.36 4.89
N ILE A 97 -14.91 4.63 4.78
CA ILE A 97 -15.45 3.84 5.89
C ILE A 97 -14.95 2.40 5.72
N LYS A 98 -14.12 1.97 6.66
CA LYS A 98 -13.64 0.59 6.76
C LYS A 98 -14.74 -0.28 7.37
N ILE A 99 -15.00 -1.44 6.78
CA ILE A 99 -16.00 -2.40 7.24
C ILE A 99 -15.32 -3.75 7.31
N ARG A 100 -15.29 -4.37 8.49
CA ARG A 100 -14.70 -5.71 8.62
C ARG A 100 -15.50 -6.72 7.82
N ASP A 101 -16.81 -6.78 8.04
CA ASP A 101 -17.74 -7.71 7.38
C ASP A 101 -19.19 -7.30 7.73
N ALA A 102 -20.18 -8.12 7.35
CA ALA A 102 -21.59 -7.86 7.63
C ALA A 102 -21.97 -7.84 9.13
N SER A 103 -21.09 -8.31 10.02
CA SER A 103 -21.27 -8.25 11.49
C SER A 103 -20.69 -6.98 12.12
N ASP A 104 -20.02 -6.12 11.35
CA ASP A 104 -19.44 -4.86 11.81
C ASP A 104 -20.52 -3.78 12.00
N ALA A 105 -21.39 -3.99 12.98
CA ALA A 105 -22.52 -3.11 13.28
C ALA A 105 -22.10 -1.63 13.50
N PRO A 106 -20.99 -1.31 14.20
CA PRO A 106 -20.53 0.07 14.33
C PRO A 106 -20.18 0.71 12.98
N ALA A 107 -19.45 0.02 12.10
CA ALA A 107 -19.10 0.56 10.80
C ALA A 107 -20.31 0.72 9.87
N ILE A 108 -21.24 -0.25 9.90
CA ILE A 108 -22.49 -0.18 9.12
C ILE A 108 -23.37 0.97 9.61
N ALA A 109 -23.47 1.19 10.94
CA ALA A 109 -24.18 2.33 11.49
C ALA A 109 -23.54 3.66 11.06
N LEU A 110 -22.20 3.76 11.11
CA LEU A 110 -21.46 4.92 10.61
C LEU A 110 -21.76 5.18 9.13
N LEU A 111 -21.66 4.15 8.28
CA LEU A 111 -22.01 4.23 6.86
C LEU A 111 -23.44 4.74 6.65
N ARG A 112 -24.42 4.20 7.38
CA ARG A 112 -25.82 4.58 7.22
C ARG A 112 -26.11 6.03 7.60
N SER A 113 -25.36 6.57 8.56
CA SER A 113 -25.49 7.94 9.06
C SER A 113 -24.73 8.98 8.24
N PHE A 114 -23.82 8.56 7.34
CA PHE A 114 -23.01 9.48 6.56
C PHE A 114 -23.85 10.17 5.47
N THR A 115 -23.83 11.50 5.42
CA THR A 115 -24.68 12.32 4.54
C THR A 115 -23.92 13.02 3.41
N ILE A 116 -22.59 12.94 3.42
CA ILE A 116 -21.71 13.49 2.38
C ILE A 116 -21.11 12.34 1.54
N PRO A 117 -20.61 12.59 0.31
CA PRO A 117 -19.95 11.56 -0.46
C PRO A 117 -18.80 10.90 0.30
N PHE A 118 -18.79 9.57 0.27
CA PHE A 118 -17.78 8.72 0.91
C PHE A 118 -17.52 7.48 0.04
N VAL A 119 -16.51 6.71 0.43
CA VAL A 119 -16.15 5.41 -0.16
C VAL A 119 -16.07 4.36 0.93
N ALA A 120 -16.22 3.08 0.57
CA ALA A 120 -16.12 1.97 1.51
C ALA A 120 -14.89 1.11 1.21
N TYR A 121 -14.28 0.57 2.27
CA TYR A 121 -13.20 -0.42 2.20
C TYR A 121 -13.62 -1.64 3.03
N VAL A 122 -13.88 -2.77 2.36
CA VAL A 122 -14.43 -3.98 2.99
C VAL A 122 -13.35 -5.04 3.08
N GLU A 123 -12.99 -5.45 4.30
CA GLU A 123 -11.94 -6.45 4.56
C GLU A 123 -12.42 -7.89 4.35
N GLY A 124 -13.67 -8.17 4.71
CA GLY A 124 -14.24 -9.51 4.75
C GLY A 124 -15.15 -9.82 3.58
N VAL A 125 -16.02 -10.82 3.80
CA VAL A 125 -16.99 -11.27 2.81
C VAL A 125 -18.10 -10.23 2.67
N VAL A 126 -18.42 -9.88 1.42
CA VAL A 126 -19.58 -9.04 1.09
C VAL A 126 -20.80 -9.94 0.95
N THR A 127 -21.82 -9.71 1.77
CA THR A 127 -23.10 -10.44 1.68
C THR A 127 -24.14 -9.63 0.91
N PRO A 128 -25.20 -10.25 0.35
CA PRO A 128 -26.29 -9.51 -0.29
C PRO A 128 -26.92 -8.43 0.62
N ALA A 129 -27.00 -8.68 1.93
CA ALA A 129 -27.48 -7.70 2.89
C ALA A 129 -26.53 -6.49 3.00
N LEU A 130 -25.22 -6.73 3.07
CA LEU A 130 -24.22 -5.67 3.14
C LEU A 130 -24.18 -4.84 1.84
N VAL A 131 -24.43 -5.47 0.68
CA VAL A 131 -24.52 -4.76 -0.61
C VAL A 131 -25.53 -3.62 -0.57
N VAL A 132 -26.70 -3.83 0.05
CA VAL A 132 -27.75 -2.80 0.17
C VAL A 132 -27.20 -1.53 0.86
N ASP A 133 -26.40 -1.71 1.91
CA ASP A 133 -25.74 -0.60 2.58
C ASP A 133 -24.65 0.01 1.69
N LEU A 134 -23.81 -0.81 1.08
CA LEU A 134 -22.70 -0.38 0.23
C LEU A 134 -23.14 0.42 -1.02
N MET A 135 -24.38 0.27 -1.50
CA MET A 135 -24.93 1.08 -2.60
C MET A 135 -24.95 2.59 -2.30
N LYS A 136 -24.83 3.00 -1.03
CA LYS A 136 -24.69 4.41 -0.64
C LYS A 136 -23.29 4.98 -0.91
N ALA A 137 -22.27 4.12 -0.99
CA ALA A 137 -20.89 4.54 -1.20
C ALA A 137 -20.65 4.93 -2.66
N SER A 138 -19.81 5.94 -2.88
CA SER A 138 -19.44 6.40 -4.23
C SER A 138 -18.55 5.38 -4.97
N ALA A 139 -17.84 4.55 -4.20
CA ALA A 139 -17.08 3.40 -4.66
C ALA A 139 -16.81 2.46 -3.48
N VAL A 140 -16.56 1.18 -3.79
CA VAL A 140 -16.27 0.14 -2.79
C VAL A 140 -14.96 -0.56 -3.15
N ALA A 141 -13.96 -0.48 -2.28
CA ALA A 141 -12.80 -1.36 -2.32
C ALA A 141 -13.14 -2.69 -1.64
N LEU A 142 -12.99 -3.80 -2.35
CA LEU A 142 -13.27 -5.15 -1.86
C LEU A 142 -12.26 -6.16 -2.44
N ASN A 143 -12.12 -7.29 -1.76
CA ASN A 143 -11.32 -8.41 -2.25
C ASN A 143 -12.22 -9.41 -3.03
N PRO A 144 -12.03 -9.55 -4.36
CA PRO A 144 -12.85 -10.45 -5.18
C PRO A 144 -12.62 -11.94 -4.87
N ASP A 145 -11.50 -12.31 -4.23
CA ASP A 145 -11.24 -13.70 -3.82
C ASP A 145 -12.10 -14.10 -2.60
N LYS A 146 -12.61 -13.12 -1.85
CA LYS A 146 -13.45 -13.34 -0.66
C LYS A 146 -14.96 -13.37 -1.01
N THR A 147 -15.37 -12.88 -2.18
CA THR A 147 -16.79 -12.79 -2.56
C THR A 147 -17.00 -13.03 -4.06
N ASP A 148 -17.96 -13.89 -4.40
CA ASP A 148 -18.36 -14.16 -5.78
C ASP A 148 -18.91 -12.91 -6.51
N PHE A 149 -18.61 -12.81 -7.81
CA PHE A 149 -19.03 -11.69 -8.66
C PHE A 149 -20.55 -11.49 -8.69
N SER A 150 -21.36 -12.55 -8.57
CA SER A 150 -22.82 -12.44 -8.55
C SER A 150 -23.35 -11.59 -7.38
N VAL A 151 -22.58 -11.44 -6.30
CA VAL A 151 -22.96 -10.64 -5.13
C VAL A 151 -22.52 -9.18 -5.30
N TRP A 152 -21.24 -8.93 -5.60
CA TRP A 152 -20.71 -7.58 -5.63
C TRP A 152 -20.80 -6.90 -7.01
N GLY A 153 -21.09 -7.66 -8.08
CA GLY A 153 -21.21 -7.15 -9.45
C GLY A 153 -22.32 -6.12 -9.66
N VAL A 154 -23.28 -6.05 -8.74
CA VAL A 154 -24.33 -5.01 -8.72
C VAL A 154 -23.85 -3.67 -8.16
N LEU A 155 -22.70 -3.63 -7.47
CA LEU A 155 -22.13 -2.37 -6.99
C LEU A 155 -21.70 -1.53 -8.20
N PRO A 156 -22.02 -0.22 -8.24
CA PRO A 156 -21.80 0.59 -9.43
C PRO A 156 -20.32 0.83 -9.73
N ARG A 157 -19.48 0.88 -8.69
CA ARG A 157 -18.05 1.23 -8.79
C ARG A 157 -17.25 0.43 -7.76
N ALA A 158 -16.43 -0.50 -8.24
CA ALA A 158 -15.62 -1.38 -7.40
C ALA A 158 -14.11 -1.17 -7.62
N VAL A 159 -13.32 -1.19 -6.55
CA VAL A 159 -11.86 -1.31 -6.59
C VAL A 159 -11.52 -2.72 -6.11
N LEU A 160 -10.87 -3.50 -6.97
CA LEU A 160 -10.55 -4.91 -6.67
C LEU A 160 -9.17 -5.00 -6.05
N TYR A 161 -9.08 -5.31 -4.77
CA TYR A 161 -7.79 -5.40 -4.08
C TYR A 161 -7.49 -6.81 -3.59
N HIS A 162 -6.22 -7.11 -3.35
CA HIS A 162 -5.80 -8.37 -2.74
C HIS A 162 -4.55 -8.17 -1.88
N ASP A 163 -4.24 -9.16 -1.03
CA ASP A 163 -2.97 -9.23 -0.30
C ASP A 163 -2.06 -10.27 -0.94
N GLY A 164 -1.33 -9.87 -1.97
CA GLY A 164 -0.48 -10.78 -2.76
C GLY A 164 0.96 -10.87 -2.26
N PHE A 165 1.34 -10.14 -1.22
CA PHE A 165 2.69 -10.26 -0.69
C PHE A 165 2.83 -11.56 0.10
N ASP A 166 3.56 -12.52 -0.45
CA ASP A 166 3.86 -13.83 0.17
C ASP A 166 4.81 -13.70 1.37
N LYS A 167 4.32 -13.06 2.43
CA LYS A 167 5.10 -12.74 3.62
C LYS A 167 5.56 -14.01 4.33
N LYS A 168 6.88 -14.14 4.51
CA LYS A 168 7.47 -15.20 5.32
C LYS A 168 7.65 -14.78 6.77
N THR A 169 7.68 -15.77 7.67
CA THR A 169 7.97 -15.55 9.09
C THR A 169 9.38 -15.04 9.30
N ARG A 170 10.36 -15.57 8.55
CA ARG A 170 11.75 -15.11 8.57
C ARG A 170 12.17 -14.69 7.17
N ASN A 171 13.04 -13.68 7.11
CA ASN A 171 13.61 -13.22 5.85
C ASN A 171 14.47 -14.28 5.14
N LEU A 172 15.06 -15.22 5.88
CA LEU A 172 15.82 -16.33 5.28
C LEU A 172 14.93 -17.29 4.47
N ASP A 173 13.63 -17.36 4.78
CA ASP A 173 12.70 -18.32 4.18
C ASP A 173 12.17 -17.85 2.80
N TYR A 174 12.55 -16.65 2.35
CA TYR A 174 12.22 -16.20 0.99
C TYR A 174 13.06 -16.98 -0.03
N GLY A 175 12.37 -17.59 -1.01
CA GLY A 175 13.01 -18.07 -2.23
C GLY A 175 13.44 -16.92 -3.13
N THR A 176 13.90 -17.24 -4.35
CA THR A 176 14.35 -16.22 -5.31
C THR A 176 13.24 -15.25 -5.70
N GLU A 177 12.01 -15.74 -5.88
CA GLU A 177 10.84 -14.93 -6.20
C GLU A 177 9.54 -15.59 -5.74
N SER A 178 8.51 -14.77 -5.55
CA SER A 178 7.14 -15.19 -5.29
C SER A 178 6.18 -14.57 -6.30
N TYR A 179 5.16 -15.31 -6.70
CA TYR A 179 4.01 -14.75 -7.41
C TYR A 179 3.33 -13.70 -6.55
N TYR A 180 2.92 -12.59 -7.15
CA TYR A 180 2.24 -11.51 -6.46
C TYR A 180 0.79 -11.36 -6.92
N SER A 181 0.57 -11.03 -8.20
CA SER A 181 -0.78 -10.81 -8.71
C SER A 181 -0.89 -10.78 -10.24
N ASN A 182 -2.13 -10.85 -10.71
CA ASN A 182 -2.52 -10.56 -12.09
C ASN A 182 -3.67 -9.53 -12.16
N PHE A 183 -4.00 -8.85 -11.05
CA PHE A 183 -5.19 -7.99 -10.97
C PHE A 183 -5.06 -6.75 -11.84
N HIS A 184 -3.85 -6.20 -11.98
CA HIS A 184 -3.54 -5.10 -12.89
C HIS A 184 -3.87 -5.41 -14.36
N ASN A 185 -3.83 -6.70 -14.75
CA ASN A 185 -4.24 -7.17 -16.07
C ASN A 185 -5.75 -7.41 -16.14
N GLY A 186 -6.33 -8.02 -15.10
CA GLY A 186 -7.67 -8.59 -15.14
C GLY A 186 -8.81 -7.68 -14.73
N TYR A 187 -8.58 -6.63 -13.93
CA TYR A 187 -9.68 -5.87 -13.33
C TYR A 187 -10.64 -5.26 -14.36
N ARG A 188 -10.15 -4.88 -15.54
CA ARG A 188 -10.95 -4.29 -16.63
C ARG A 188 -11.95 -5.27 -17.25
N SER A 189 -11.81 -6.57 -17.00
CA SER A 189 -12.79 -7.59 -17.42
C SER A 189 -14.10 -7.50 -16.65
N PHE A 190 -14.14 -6.76 -15.53
CA PHE A 190 -15.35 -6.51 -14.76
C PHE A 190 -15.92 -5.12 -15.11
N PRO A 191 -17.17 -5.02 -15.59
CA PRO A 191 -17.72 -3.76 -16.13
C PRO A 191 -17.84 -2.63 -15.09
N ASN A 192 -17.96 -2.98 -13.81
CA ASN A 192 -18.07 -2.04 -12.69
C ASN A 192 -16.74 -1.79 -11.97
N ALA A 193 -15.64 -2.45 -12.35
CA ALA A 193 -14.34 -2.25 -11.72
C ALA A 193 -13.65 -0.99 -12.27
N ILE A 194 -13.40 -0.04 -11.37
CA ILE A 194 -12.76 1.25 -11.70
C ILE A 194 -11.24 1.23 -11.48
N GLY A 195 -10.74 0.18 -10.83
CA GLY A 195 -9.33 0.03 -10.52
C GLY A 195 -9.04 -1.24 -9.74
N PHE A 196 -7.77 -1.36 -9.37
CA PHE A 196 -7.25 -2.45 -8.55
C PHE A 196 -6.34 -1.89 -7.45
N GLY A 197 -6.09 -2.66 -6.40
CA GLY A 197 -5.23 -2.27 -5.29
C GLY A 197 -4.53 -3.45 -4.64
N ASP A 198 -3.59 -3.15 -3.77
CA ASP A 198 -2.88 -4.13 -2.95
C ASP A 198 -2.16 -3.41 -1.80
N TYR A 199 -1.45 -4.17 -0.96
CA TYR A 199 -0.67 -3.64 0.16
C TYR A 199 0.80 -3.40 -0.21
N THR A 200 1.16 -3.34 -1.49
CA THR A 200 2.55 -3.22 -1.97
C THR A 200 3.44 -4.39 -1.50
N ILE A 201 4.65 -4.13 -1.02
CA ILE A 201 5.51 -5.10 -0.33
C ILE A 201 5.16 -5.25 1.16
N LEU A 202 3.95 -4.83 1.56
CA LEU A 202 3.40 -4.98 2.91
C LEU A 202 2.33 -6.06 2.93
N SER A 203 1.79 -6.34 4.12
CA SER A 203 0.70 -7.28 4.35
C SER A 203 -0.54 -6.57 4.90
N GLU A 204 -1.73 -7.12 4.65
CA GLU A 204 -3.01 -6.63 5.19
C GLU A 204 -2.95 -6.55 6.72
N ARG A 205 -2.44 -7.61 7.35
CA ARG A 205 -2.22 -7.68 8.79
C ARG A 205 -1.04 -6.80 9.20
N LEU A 206 -1.30 -5.83 10.06
CA LEU A 206 -0.25 -5.07 10.72
C LEU A 206 0.54 -5.97 11.68
N VAL A 207 1.86 -5.93 11.54
CA VAL A 207 2.78 -6.47 12.55
C VAL A 207 3.44 -5.27 13.22
N GLU A 208 3.24 -5.17 14.53
CA GLU A 208 3.87 -4.14 15.36
C GLU A 208 5.28 -4.58 15.75
N GLY A 209 6.18 -3.61 15.78
CA GLY A 209 7.60 -3.84 16.01
C GLY A 209 8.35 -4.39 14.79
N GLY A 210 9.64 -4.62 15.03
CA GLY A 210 10.60 -5.16 14.10
C GLY A 210 11.88 -5.35 14.89
N GLY A 211 12.19 -6.62 15.22
CA GLY A 211 13.44 -6.96 15.87
C GLY A 211 14.63 -6.71 14.95
N PRO A 212 15.85 -6.75 15.48
CA PRO A 212 17.04 -6.69 14.63
C PRO A 212 16.98 -7.83 13.60
N ALA A 213 17.37 -7.50 12.36
CA ALA A 213 17.27 -8.43 11.24
C ALA A 213 18.42 -9.45 11.28
N PHE A 214 18.08 -10.74 11.38
CA PHE A 214 19.04 -11.81 11.13
C PHE A 214 19.50 -11.82 9.66
N VAL A 215 18.55 -11.59 8.76
CA VAL A 215 18.75 -11.50 7.30
C VAL A 215 18.08 -10.23 6.80
N VAL A 216 18.76 -9.46 5.96
CA VAL A 216 18.18 -8.32 5.25
C VAL A 216 17.74 -8.79 3.87
N THR A 217 16.47 -8.58 3.53
CA THR A 217 15.93 -8.92 2.21
C THR A 217 15.37 -7.68 1.52
N LEU A 218 15.81 -7.43 0.29
CA LEU A 218 15.22 -6.43 -0.60
C LEU A 218 14.12 -7.09 -1.44
N HIS A 219 12.98 -6.43 -1.55
CA HIS A 219 11.81 -6.90 -2.28
C HIS A 219 11.56 -6.00 -3.48
N MET A 220 11.74 -6.54 -4.68
CA MET A 220 11.63 -5.79 -5.93
C MET A 220 10.54 -6.37 -6.80
N SER A 221 9.54 -5.56 -7.11
CA SER A 221 8.39 -5.99 -7.88
C SER A 221 8.59 -5.78 -9.37
N TYR A 222 8.20 -6.75 -10.18
CA TYR A 222 8.32 -6.65 -11.63
C TYR A 222 7.16 -7.32 -12.34
N LEU A 223 6.95 -6.91 -13.59
CA LEU A 223 5.95 -7.47 -14.49
C LEU A 223 6.69 -8.34 -15.50
N ASP A 224 6.37 -9.63 -15.53
CA ASP A 224 7.08 -10.56 -16.41
C ASP A 224 6.38 -10.70 -17.77
N PRO A 225 6.97 -10.19 -18.88
CA PRO A 225 6.37 -10.26 -20.20
C PRO A 225 6.22 -11.69 -20.73
N PHE A 226 7.05 -12.64 -20.27
CA PHE A 226 6.97 -14.05 -20.64
C PHE A 226 5.87 -14.80 -19.87
N ARG A 227 5.38 -14.22 -18.76
CA ARG A 227 4.26 -14.74 -17.98
C ARG A 227 3.04 -13.83 -18.07
N SER A 228 2.71 -13.36 -19.28
CA SER A 228 1.54 -12.52 -19.56
C SER A 228 1.50 -11.23 -18.73
N ASN A 229 2.66 -10.63 -18.47
CA ASN A 229 2.84 -9.48 -17.59
C ASN A 229 2.27 -9.70 -16.19
N GLN A 230 2.25 -10.94 -15.69
CA GLN A 230 1.93 -11.18 -14.29
C GLN A 230 2.99 -10.56 -13.39
N MET A 231 2.55 -10.14 -12.21
CA MET A 231 3.41 -9.47 -11.24
C MET A 231 4.05 -10.50 -10.31
N TYR A 232 5.35 -10.34 -10.12
CA TYR A 232 6.15 -11.11 -9.20
C TYR A 232 6.94 -10.17 -8.29
N VAL A 233 7.34 -10.68 -7.13
CA VAL A 233 8.33 -10.04 -6.26
C VAL A 233 9.58 -10.90 -6.25
N ARG A 234 10.71 -10.31 -6.65
CA ARG A 234 12.02 -10.92 -6.49
C ARG A 234 12.61 -10.54 -5.14
N HIS A 235 13.20 -11.51 -4.47
CA HIS A 235 13.80 -11.35 -3.15
C HIS A 235 15.33 -11.41 -3.25
N PHE A 236 16.02 -10.42 -2.70
CA PHE A 236 17.48 -10.38 -2.61
C PHE A 236 17.85 -10.39 -1.14
N SER A 237 18.27 -11.54 -0.64
CA SER A 237 18.61 -11.74 0.78
C SER A 237 20.12 -11.68 1.00
N SER A 238 20.54 -11.06 2.10
CA SER A 238 21.89 -11.21 2.63
C SER A 238 22.20 -12.70 2.86
N TYR A 239 23.47 -13.09 2.74
CA TYR A 239 23.86 -14.49 2.73
C TYR A 239 24.89 -14.85 3.79
N SER A 240 25.55 -13.87 4.42
CA SER A 240 26.45 -14.11 5.54
C SER A 240 25.78 -13.92 6.90
N ASP A 241 26.31 -14.62 7.91
CA ASP A 241 26.00 -14.39 9.32
C ASP A 241 24.49 -14.41 9.66
N ASN A 242 23.78 -15.40 9.10
CA ASN A 242 22.33 -15.55 9.22
C ASN A 242 21.86 -15.96 10.63
N ASP A 243 22.79 -16.34 11.50
CA ASP A 243 22.54 -16.76 12.89
C ASP A 243 22.75 -15.62 13.90
N SER A 244 23.18 -14.44 13.45
CA SER A 244 23.40 -13.26 14.29
C SER A 244 22.53 -12.09 13.85
N GLN A 245 22.31 -11.16 14.77
CA GLN A 245 21.63 -9.88 14.55
C GLN A 245 22.61 -8.70 14.34
N SER A 246 23.91 -8.97 14.36
CA SER A 246 24.95 -7.98 14.12
C SER A 246 24.98 -7.49 12.67
N ASP A 247 25.58 -6.31 12.50
CA ASP A 247 25.93 -5.67 11.23
C ASP A 247 24.80 -5.64 10.17
N PRO A 248 23.66 -4.97 10.48
CA PRO A 248 22.60 -4.80 9.49
C PRO A 248 23.05 -4.01 8.25
N GLY A 249 24.11 -3.19 8.35
CA GLY A 249 24.65 -2.43 7.23
C GLY A 249 25.43 -3.31 6.24
N GLY A 250 26.27 -4.23 6.73
CA GLY A 250 26.93 -5.24 5.92
C GLY A 250 25.93 -6.16 5.23
N LYS A 251 24.93 -6.67 5.96
CA LYS A 251 23.85 -7.49 5.40
C LYS A 251 23.05 -6.76 4.32
N PHE A 252 22.72 -5.49 4.55
CA PHE A 252 22.10 -4.67 3.52
C PHE A 252 22.97 -4.56 2.26
N ARG A 253 24.28 -4.37 2.42
CA ARG A 253 25.21 -4.27 1.27
C ARG A 253 25.22 -5.56 0.46
N GLU A 254 25.26 -6.73 1.09
CA GLU A 254 25.19 -8.02 0.40
C GLU A 254 23.92 -8.16 -0.44
N ALA A 255 22.77 -7.86 0.16
CA ALA A 255 21.49 -7.90 -0.52
C ALA A 255 21.42 -6.90 -1.69
N LEU A 256 22.03 -5.72 -1.52
CA LEU A 256 22.11 -4.69 -2.55
C LEU A 256 23.04 -5.08 -3.70
N ASP A 257 24.19 -5.69 -3.42
CA ASP A 257 25.12 -6.20 -4.44
C ASP A 257 24.43 -7.23 -5.33
N LEU A 258 23.62 -8.12 -4.74
CA LEU A 258 22.80 -9.09 -5.49
C LEU A 258 21.76 -8.39 -6.38
N LEU A 259 21.07 -7.36 -5.87
CA LEU A 259 20.11 -6.58 -6.65
C LEU A 259 20.78 -5.91 -7.85
N ILE A 260 21.90 -5.21 -7.64
CA ILE A 260 22.59 -4.47 -8.71
C ILE A 260 23.21 -5.41 -9.74
N SER A 261 23.79 -6.53 -9.28
CA SER A 261 24.27 -7.59 -10.17
C SER A 261 23.15 -8.13 -11.06
N TYR A 262 21.97 -8.39 -10.48
CA TYR A 262 20.82 -8.86 -11.25
C TYR A 262 20.31 -7.83 -12.26
N VAL A 263 20.20 -6.56 -11.87
CA VAL A 263 19.78 -5.46 -12.76
C VAL A 263 20.74 -5.30 -13.93
N SER A 264 22.05 -5.38 -13.69
CA SER A 264 23.06 -5.24 -14.74
C SER A 264 23.09 -6.42 -15.72
N THR A 265 22.81 -7.64 -15.23
CA THR A 265 22.78 -8.85 -16.06
C THR A 265 21.43 -9.11 -16.74
N ASN A 266 20.36 -8.47 -16.27
CA ASN A 266 18.98 -8.62 -16.79
C ASN A 266 18.38 -7.24 -17.11
N PRO A 267 18.95 -6.48 -18.07
CA PRO A 267 18.48 -5.14 -18.40
C PRO A 267 17.02 -5.16 -18.85
N GLY A 268 16.23 -4.23 -18.33
CA GLY A 268 14.80 -4.09 -18.66
C GLY A 268 13.85 -5.01 -17.90
N ASN A 269 14.36 -5.92 -17.05
CA ASN A 269 13.47 -6.79 -16.27
C ASN A 269 12.72 -6.01 -15.16
N PHE A 270 13.37 -5.01 -14.56
CA PHE A 270 12.71 -4.05 -13.68
C PHE A 270 12.39 -2.76 -14.42
N VAL A 271 11.19 -2.21 -14.17
CA VAL A 271 10.87 -0.84 -14.56
C VAL A 271 11.88 0.12 -13.92
N ASN A 272 12.37 1.07 -14.70
CA ASN A 272 13.30 2.08 -14.20
C ASN A 272 12.58 3.12 -13.33
N THR A 273 12.33 2.77 -12.07
CA THR A 273 11.61 3.62 -11.11
C THR A 273 12.58 4.46 -10.27
N ALA A 274 12.07 5.54 -9.67
CA ALA A 274 12.79 6.34 -8.68
C ALA A 274 13.25 5.50 -7.48
N GLY A 275 12.51 4.46 -7.10
CA GLY A 275 12.93 3.50 -6.07
C GLY A 275 14.15 2.67 -6.52
N LEU A 276 14.16 2.18 -7.76
CA LEU A 276 15.32 1.46 -8.29
C LEU A 276 16.56 2.37 -8.38
N GLN A 277 16.38 3.61 -8.85
CA GLN A 277 17.47 4.59 -8.93
C GLN A 277 18.04 4.96 -7.55
N GLU A 278 17.23 4.98 -6.50
CA GLU A 278 17.72 5.18 -5.13
C GLU A 278 18.60 4.00 -4.67
N PHE A 279 18.21 2.76 -4.94
CA PHE A 279 19.09 1.60 -4.66
C PHE A 279 20.42 1.65 -5.42
N ILE A 280 20.39 2.03 -6.71
CA ILE A 280 21.60 2.22 -7.52
C ILE A 280 22.52 3.29 -6.89
N THR A 281 21.92 4.40 -6.42
CA THR A 281 22.66 5.49 -5.77
C THR A 281 23.29 5.05 -4.44
N LEU A 282 22.54 4.32 -3.61
CA LEU A 282 23.03 3.76 -2.35
C LEU A 282 24.19 2.78 -2.56
N HIS A 283 24.12 1.97 -3.62
CA HIS A 283 25.20 1.05 -3.98
C HIS A 283 26.46 1.82 -4.39
N GLY A 284 26.32 2.83 -5.26
CA GLY A 284 27.44 3.66 -5.70
C GLY A 284 28.12 4.45 -4.57
N THR A 285 27.33 4.91 -3.58
CA THR A 285 27.83 5.65 -2.41
C THR A 285 28.25 4.76 -1.25
N ARG A 286 28.00 3.44 -1.33
CA ARG A 286 28.21 2.45 -0.25
C ARG A 286 27.54 2.84 1.07
N HIS A 287 26.43 3.58 1.00
CA HIS A 287 25.72 4.10 2.17
C HIS A 287 24.61 3.15 2.64
N TYR A 288 24.53 2.90 3.95
CA TYR A 288 23.42 2.19 4.57
C TYR A 288 22.45 3.20 5.21
N PRO A 289 21.21 3.34 4.70
CA PRO A 289 20.28 4.38 5.15
C PRO A 289 19.38 3.92 6.31
N GLY A 290 19.53 2.69 6.80
CA GLY A 290 18.63 2.08 7.78
C GLY A 290 17.46 1.31 7.14
N LEU A 291 17.01 0.22 7.79
CA LEU A 291 15.98 -0.68 7.27
C LEU A 291 14.64 0.00 6.97
N GLY A 292 14.28 1.04 7.72
CA GLY A 292 13.07 1.82 7.46
C GLY A 292 13.10 2.52 6.09
N VAL A 293 14.25 3.10 5.73
CA VAL A 293 14.46 3.72 4.42
C VAL A 293 14.49 2.66 3.33
N VAL A 294 15.14 1.52 3.57
CA VAL A 294 15.12 0.38 2.62
C VAL A 294 13.69 -0.05 2.30
N LYS A 295 12.84 -0.18 3.33
CA LYS A 295 11.41 -0.49 3.16
C LYS A 295 10.67 0.58 2.36
N LYS A 296 10.91 1.87 2.67
CA LYS A 296 10.36 3.01 1.90
C LYS A 296 10.69 2.88 0.41
N ILE A 297 11.94 2.57 0.07
CA ILE A 297 12.40 2.46 -1.32
C ILE A 297 11.67 1.32 -2.06
N SER A 298 11.50 0.16 -1.42
CA SER A 298 10.76 -0.96 -2.00
C SER A 298 9.28 -0.63 -2.24
N ILE A 299 8.62 0.05 -1.31
CA ILE A 299 7.24 0.54 -1.49
C ILE A 299 7.18 1.52 -2.67
N LYS A 300 8.12 2.46 -2.72
CA LYS A 300 8.23 3.45 -3.80
C LYS A 300 8.38 2.77 -5.17
N HIS A 301 9.28 1.80 -5.26
CA HIS A 301 9.48 1.01 -6.47
C HIS A 301 8.20 0.28 -6.89
N HIS A 302 7.53 -0.41 -5.96
CA HIS A 302 6.30 -1.16 -6.22
C HIS A 302 5.18 -0.25 -6.78
N ILE A 303 4.91 0.88 -6.11
CA ILE A 303 3.84 1.79 -6.52
C ILE A 303 4.12 2.37 -7.92
N GLN A 304 5.37 2.77 -8.19
CA GLN A 304 5.71 3.33 -9.49
C GLN A 304 5.68 2.30 -10.62
N THR A 305 6.06 1.04 -10.34
CA THR A 305 5.96 -0.07 -11.30
C THR A 305 4.51 -0.26 -11.76
N LEU A 306 3.54 -0.24 -10.84
CA LEU A 306 2.13 -0.44 -11.16
C LEU A 306 1.41 0.82 -11.66
N SER A 307 1.82 2.02 -11.24
CA SER A 307 1.18 3.26 -11.69
C SER A 307 1.54 3.63 -13.13
N SER A 308 2.63 3.04 -13.65
CA SER A 308 3.13 3.23 -15.01
C SER A 308 2.59 2.16 -15.99
N TRP A 309 1.79 1.20 -15.50
CA TRP A 309 1.09 0.17 -16.28
C TRP A 309 -0.29 0.65 -16.73
#